data_AF-A0A2V8Q4Z7-F1
#
_entry.id   AF-A0A2V8Q4Z7-F1
#
_cell.length_a   1.000
_cell.length_b   1.000
_cell.length_c   1.000
_cell.angle_alpha   90.00
_cell.angle_beta   90.00
_cell.angle_gamma   90.00
#
_symmetry.space_group_name_H-M   'P 1'
#
loop_
_entity.id
_entity.type
_entity.pdbx_description
1 polymer ?
#
loop_
_entity_poly.entity_id
_entity_poly.type
_entity_poly.pdbx_seq_one_letter_code
_entity_poly.pdbx_strand_id
1 'polypeptide(L)' 'LGLRAERSQDVRPMLEKALKHDGPALVEVFVHRQELSMPPTISLAQMKGFTLFTLKAVMSGRGDEIVDLAKINLFR' A
#
# COMPACT_ATOMS: atom_id res chain seq x y z
N LEU A 1 -22.05 19.94 -5.27
CA LEU A 1 -22.17 18.71 -6.09
C LEU A 1 -21.62 17.49 -5.33
N GLY A 2 -22.39 16.40 -5.19
CA GLY A 2 -21.90 15.14 -4.60
C GLY A 2 -21.80 14.03 -5.64
N LEU A 3 -20.62 13.41 -5.79
CA LEU A 3 -20.34 12.35 -6.75
C LEU A 3 -19.69 11.16 -6.06
N ARG A 4 -19.97 9.94 -6.53
CA ARG A 4 -19.49 8.70 -5.91
C ARG A 4 -18.99 7.72 -6.96
N ALA A 5 -17.69 7.44 -6.95
CA ALA A 5 -17.04 6.50 -7.86
C ALA A 5 -16.89 5.14 -7.16
N GLU A 6 -17.71 4.17 -7.59
CA GLU A 6 -17.67 2.80 -7.06
C GLU A 6 -16.79 1.87 -7.90
N ARG A 7 -16.61 2.18 -9.20
CA ARG A 7 -15.72 1.45 -10.10
C ARG A 7 -14.62 2.35 -10.62
N SER A 8 -13.47 1.76 -10.94
CA SER A 8 -12.28 2.51 -11.40
C SER A 8 -12.55 3.37 -12.63
N GLN A 9 -13.39 2.93 -13.56
CA GLN A 9 -13.77 3.69 -14.75
C GLN A 9 -14.60 4.94 -14.45
N ASP A 10 -15.26 5.00 -13.29
CA ASP A 10 -16.12 6.12 -12.92
C ASP A 10 -15.30 7.32 -12.39
N VAL A 11 -14.03 7.10 -11.99
CA VAL A 11 -13.17 8.10 -11.34
C VAL A 11 -12.91 9.30 -12.24
N ARG A 12 -12.40 9.08 -13.46
CA ARG A 12 -12.08 10.16 -14.40
C ARG A 12 -13.29 11.03 -14.76
N PRO A 13 -14.44 10.48 -15.21
CA PRO A 13 -15.58 11.32 -15.57
C PRO A 13 -16.17 12.07 -14.38
N MET A 14 -16.13 11.50 -13.16
CA MET A 14 -16.58 12.20 -11.96
C MET A 14 -15.66 13.34 -11.54
N LEU A 15 -14.35 13.16 -11.65
CA LEU A 15 -13.39 14.23 -11.42
C LEU A 15 -13.57 15.37 -12.43
N GLU A 16 -13.73 15.06 -13.71
CA GLU A 16 -13.98 16.08 -14.74
C GLU A 16 -15.27 16.87 -14.45
N LYS A 17 -16.33 16.19 -14.01
CA LYS A 17 -17.60 16.84 -13.66
C LYS A 17 -17.50 17.68 -12.39
N ALA A 18 -16.73 17.24 -11.40
CA ALA A 18 -16.45 18.00 -10.19
C ALA A 18 -15.66 19.27 -10.47
N LEU A 19 -14.61 19.17 -11.30
CA LEU A 19 -13.74 20.30 -11.64
C LEU A 19 -14.43 21.35 -12.52
N LYS A 20 -15.40 20.93 -13.34
CA LYS A 20 -16.23 21.84 -14.14
C LYS A 20 -17.38 22.47 -13.35
N HIS A 21 -17.60 22.06 -12.11
CA HIS A 21 -18.67 22.61 -11.29
C HIS A 21 -18.23 23.92 -10.65
N ASP A 22 -18.96 25.00 -10.95
CA ASP A 22 -18.70 26.31 -10.37
C ASP A 22 -19.32 26.40 -8.96
N GLY A 23 -18.66 25.76 -7.99
CA GLY A 23 -19.12 25.66 -6.61
C GLY A 23 -18.52 24.46 -5.86
N PRO A 24 -18.82 24.31 -4.56
CA PRO A 24 -18.26 23.22 -3.76
C PRO A 24 -18.70 21.85 -4.28
N ALA A 25 -17.72 20.96 -4.48
CA ALA A 25 -17.93 19.59 -4.91
C ALA A 25 -17.24 18.59 -3.97
N LEU A 26 -17.92 17.47 -3.72
CA LEU A 26 -17.39 16.33 -2.98
C LEU A 26 -17.40 15.11 -3.92
N VAL A 27 -16.26 14.45 -4.05
CA VAL A 27 -16.13 13.20 -4.80
C VAL A 27 -15.69 12.10 -3.84
N GLU A 28 -16.57 11.15 -3.58
CA GLU A 28 -16.29 9.96 -2.79
C GLU A 28 -15.76 8.85 -3.73
N VAL A 29 -14.58 8.31 -3.45
CA VAL A 29 -13.96 7.26 -4.28
C VAL A 29 -13.73 6.01 -3.45
N PHE A 30 -14.34 4.90 -3.86
CA PHE A 30 -14.16 3.61 -3.21
C PHE A 30 -12.83 3.00 -3.66
N VAL A 31 -11.91 2.82 -2.72
CA VAL A 31 -10.63 2.16 -2.95
C VAL A 31 -10.60 0.82 -2.20
N HIS A 32 -10.04 -0.20 -2.84
CA HIS A 32 -9.82 -1.48 -2.17
C HIS A 32 -8.73 -1.32 -1.10
N ARG A 33 -9.02 -1.73 0.13
CA ARG A 33 -8.11 -1.63 1.28
C ARG A 33 -6.86 -2.50 1.18
N GLN A 34 -6.81 -3.44 0.23
CA GLN A 34 -5.91 -4.58 0.30
C GLN A 34 -4.58 -4.46 -0.43
N GLU A 35 -4.34 -3.48 -1.30
CA GLU A 35 -2.99 -3.32 -1.88
C GLU A 35 -2.68 -1.85 -2.21
N LEU A 36 -1.91 -1.18 -1.33
CA LEU A 36 -0.93 -0.15 -1.71
C LEU A 36 -0.07 0.28 -0.51
N SER A 37 0.83 -0.61 -0.12
CA SER A 37 2.08 -0.26 0.58
C SER A 37 3.16 -1.25 0.18
N MET A 38 3.39 -1.41 -1.12
CA MET A 38 4.65 -1.99 -1.60
C MET A 38 5.55 -0.81 -1.96
N PRO A 39 6.59 -0.51 -1.16
CA PRO A 39 7.52 0.56 -1.47
C PRO A 39 8.19 0.25 -2.83
N PRO A 40 8.14 1.16 -3.82
CA PRO A 40 8.61 0.90 -5.19
C PRO A 40 10.14 0.76 -5.30
N THR A 41 10.87 0.96 -4.21
CA THR A 41 12.30 0.67 -4.15
C THR A 41 12.60 0.02 -2.81
N ILE A 42 12.93 -1.27 -2.84
CA ILE A 42 13.79 -1.85 -1.81
C ILE A 42 15.15 -1.16 -2.01
N SER A 43 15.35 -0.03 -1.35
CA SER A 43 16.65 0.63 -1.35
C SER A 43 17.67 -0.31 -0.73
N LEU A 44 18.80 -0.54 -1.40
CA LEU A 44 19.96 -1.26 -0.85
C LEU A 44 20.38 -0.74 0.55
N ALA A 45 20.09 0.53 0.85
CA ALA A 45 20.31 1.11 2.18
C ALA A 45 19.35 0.56 3.25
N GLN A 46 18.10 0.21 2.90
CA GLN A 46 17.14 -0.44 3.81
C GLN A 46 17.43 -1.94 3.99
N MET A 47 18.04 -2.61 3.01
CA MET A 47 18.45 -4.01 3.16
C MET A 47 19.52 -4.20 4.25
N LYS A 48 20.45 -3.24 4.42
CA LYS A 48 21.49 -3.34 5.46
C LYS A 48 20.92 -3.36 6.88
N GLY A 49 19.90 -2.53 7.13
CA GLY A 49 19.19 -2.52 8.41
C GLY A 49 18.43 -3.82 8.66
N PHE A 50 17.84 -4.38 7.60
CA PHE A 50 17.15 -5.66 7.65
C PHE A 50 18.11 -6.83 7.93
N THR A 51 19.29 -6.86 7.30
CA THR A 51 20.29 -7.93 7.54
C THR A 51 20.81 -7.91 8.99
N LEU A 52 21.16 -6.75 9.55
CA LEU A 52 21.63 -6.65 10.94
C LEU A 52 20.53 -7.03 11.96
N PHE A 53 19.30 -6.59 11.71
CA PHE A 53 18.16 -6.92 12.56
C PHE A 53 17.83 -8.43 12.49
N THR A 54 17.79 -9.00 11.29
CA THR A 54 17.56 -10.44 11.07
C THR A 54 18.66 -11.29 11.69
N LEU A 55 19.94 -10.92 11.52
CA LEU A 55 21.06 -11.63 12.16
C LEU A 55 20.94 -11.59 13.69
N LYS A 56 20.65 -10.42 14.27
CA LYS A 56 20.46 -10.27 15.71
C LYS A 56 19.27 -11.09 16.23
N ALA A 57 18.18 -11.13 15.47
CA ALA A 57 16.99 -11.87 15.86
C ALA A 57 17.19 -13.40 15.82
N VAL A 58 17.88 -13.91 14.79
CA VAL A 58 18.30 -15.31 14.70
C VAL A 58 19.24 -15.68 15.86
N MET A 59 20.21 -14.82 16.19
CA MET A 59 21.12 -15.04 17.32
C MET A 59 20.41 -14.97 18.69
N SER A 60 19.29 -14.25 18.79
CA SER A 60 18.51 -14.12 20.03
C SER A 60 17.52 -15.26 20.29
N GLY A 61 17.47 -16.28 19.43
CA GLY A 61 16.61 -17.46 19.64
C GLY A 61 15.13 -17.26 19.29
N ARG A 62 14.80 -16.24 18.47
CA ARG A 62 13.46 -16.04 17.87
C ARG A 62 13.45 -16.41 16.39
N GLY A 63 14.23 -17.41 15.98
CA GLY A 63 14.37 -17.80 14.57
C GLY A 63 13.06 -18.32 13.96
N ASP A 64 12.22 -18.90 14.80
CA ASP A 64 11.01 -19.64 14.44
C ASP A 64 9.93 -18.68 13.91
N GLU A 65 9.74 -17.52 14.55
CA GLU A 65 8.74 -16.51 14.15
C GLU A 65 9.10 -15.79 12.84
N ILE A 66 10.39 -15.73 12.48
CA ILE A 66 10.86 -15.02 11.28
C ILE A 66 10.71 -15.86 10.01
N VAL A 67 10.83 -17.19 10.12
CA VAL A 67 10.63 -18.12 8.99
C VAL A 67 9.18 -18.06 8.50
N ASP A 68 8.22 -17.96 9.41
CA ASP A 68 6.80 -17.86 9.05
C ASP A 68 6.48 -16.54 8.33
N LEU A 69 7.03 -15.41 8.81
CA LEU A 69 6.87 -14.10 8.16
C LEU A 69 7.52 -14.02 6.76
N ALA A 70 8.65 -14.70 6.57
CA ALA A 70 9.32 -14.78 5.27
C ALA A 70 8.53 -15.62 4.26
N LYS A 71 7.96 -16.77 4.68
CA LYS A 71 7.15 -17.63 3.80
C LYS A 71 5.88 -16.95 3.31
N ILE A 72 5.19 -16.18 4.16
CA ILE A 72 3.89 -15.59 3.78
C ILE A 72 4.06 -14.47 2.74
N ASN A 73 5.21 -13.78 2.72
CA ASN A 73 5.47 -12.65 1.82
C ASN A 73 6.22 -13.02 0.53
N LEU A 74 7.00 -14.11 0.49
CA LEU A 74 7.85 -14.43 -0.66
C LEU A 74 7.15 -15.23 -1.77
N PHE A 75 5.94 -15.76 -1.52
CA PHE A 75 5.18 -16.61 -2.46
C PHE A 75 3.88 -15.96 -3.01
N ARG A 76 3.75 -14.63 -3.00
CA ARG A 76 2.76 -13.93 -3.83
C ARG A 76 3.40 -13.35 -5.07
#